data_AF-R0FKR8-F1
#
_entry.id   AF-R0FKR8-F1
#
_cell.length_a   1.000
_cell.length_b   1.000
_cell.length_c   1.000
_cell.angle_alpha   90.00
_cell.angle_beta   90.00
_cell.angle_gamma   90.00
#
_symmetry.space_group_name_H-M   'P 1'
#
loop_
_entity.id
_entity.type
_entity.pdbx_description
1 polymer ?
#
loop_
_entity_poly.entity_id
_entity_poly.type
_entity_poly.pdbx_seq_one_letter_code
_entity_poly.pdbx_strand_id
1 'polypeptide(L)'
;KLLFEYNNQVNDDVLEINGDLEFITCDQTSPVAVHKTGHDLVTLTKPGVHYFISSKTGHCAAGLKLRVVVGPLIKAVTSPIVPKKMDLSAMDRLTNWLRSFTPQPHH
;
A
#
# COMPACT_ATOMS: atom_id res chain seq x y z
N LYS A 1 2.42 -0.86 8.54
CA LYS A 1 2.46 -1.91 9.60
C LYS A 1 1.10 -1.93 10.27
N LEU A 2 0.70 -3.07 10.82
CA LEU A 2 -0.50 -3.24 11.63
C LEU A 2 -0.08 -3.81 12.98
N LEU A 3 -0.68 -3.32 14.06
CA LEU A 3 -0.53 -3.87 15.41
C LEU A 3 -1.86 -4.53 15.79
N PHE A 4 -1.81 -5.81 16.13
CA PHE A 4 -2.96 -6.56 16.66
C PHE A 4 -2.79 -6.75 18.16
N GLU A 5 -3.70 -6.15 18.93
CA GLU A 5 -3.76 -6.31 20.39
C GLU A 5 -4.98 -7.17 20.77
N TYR A 6 -4.75 -8.26 21.50
CA TYR A 6 -5.79 -9.19 21.91
C TYR A 6 -5.35 -10.08 23.07
N ASN A 7 -6.32 -10.68 23.76
CA ASN A 7 -6.03 -11.63 24.83
C ASN A 7 -5.69 -13.01 24.24
N ASN A 8 -4.41 -13.37 24.22
CA ASN A 8 -3.95 -14.65 23.70
C ASN A 8 -4.18 -15.85 24.64
N GLN A 9 -4.68 -15.63 25.86
CA GLN A 9 -5.01 -16.73 26.79
C GLN A 9 -6.32 -17.45 26.43
N VAL A 10 -7.14 -16.88 25.54
CA VAL A 10 -8.45 -17.43 25.16
C VAL A 10 -8.50 -17.91 23.70
N ASN A 11 -7.33 -18.30 23.15
CA ASN A 11 -7.18 -18.79 21.78
C ASN A 11 -7.73 -17.82 20.71
N ASP A 12 -7.54 -16.51 20.89
CA ASP A 12 -7.98 -15.48 19.94
C ASP A 12 -6.87 -15.12 18.94
N ASP A 13 -6.28 -16.14 18.29
CA ASP A 13 -5.17 -15.93 17.35
C ASP A 13 -5.64 -15.13 16.13
N VAL A 14 -4.73 -14.37 15.53
CA VAL A 14 -4.98 -13.69 14.25
C VAL A 14 -4.38 -14.51 13.12
N LEU A 15 -5.20 -14.86 12.13
CA LEU A 15 -4.80 -15.60 10.94
C LEU A 15 -4.71 -14.65 9.75
N GLU A 16 -3.62 -14.70 8.99
CA GLU A 16 -3.56 -14.14 7.63
C GLU A 16 -3.99 -15.22 6.64
N ILE A 17 -4.90 -14.91 5.71
CA ILE A 17 -5.44 -15.88 4.73
C ILE A 17 -5.25 -15.39 3.29
N ASN A 18 -5.31 -16.33 2.34
CA ASN A 18 -4.91 -16.10 0.95
C ASN A 18 -5.91 -15.28 0.11
N GLY A 19 -7.20 -15.32 0.43
CA GLY A 19 -8.22 -14.91 -0.53
C GLY A 19 -9.53 -14.41 0.07
N ASP A 20 -10.31 -13.82 -0.83
CA ASP A 20 -11.61 -13.23 -0.52
C ASP A 20 -12.64 -14.31 -0.18
N LEU A 21 -12.55 -15.50 -0.80
CA LEU A 21 -13.43 -16.62 -0.51
C LEU A 21 -13.28 -17.08 0.94
N GLU A 22 -12.05 -17.38 1.37
CA GLU A 22 -11.74 -17.77 2.75
C GLU A 22 -12.11 -16.66 3.75
N PHE A 23 -12.02 -15.39 3.34
CA PHE A 23 -12.40 -14.25 4.16
C PHE A 23 -13.91 -14.11 4.33
N ILE A 24 -14.68 -14.40 3.28
CA ILE A 24 -16.14 -14.39 3.31
C ILE A 24 -16.66 -15.58 4.12
N THR A 25 -16.14 -16.78 3.86
CA THR A 25 -16.58 -18.02 4.50
C THR A 25 -15.97 -18.25 5.88
N CYS A 26 -14.98 -17.45 6.27
CA CYS A 26 -14.19 -17.65 7.48
C CYS A 26 -13.50 -19.03 7.49
N ASP A 27 -12.98 -19.45 6.34
CA ASP A 27 -12.20 -20.67 6.22
C ASP A 27 -10.81 -20.46 6.86
N GLN A 28 -10.52 -21.27 7.89
CA GLN A 28 -9.29 -21.24 8.66
C GLN A 28 -8.36 -22.42 8.35
N THR A 29 -8.69 -23.27 7.37
CA THR A 29 -8.00 -24.54 7.13
C THR A 29 -6.56 -24.37 6.64
N SER A 30 -6.29 -23.30 5.90
CA SER A 30 -4.98 -23.07 5.26
C SER A 30 -4.51 -21.60 5.43
N PRO A 31 -4.17 -21.17 6.65
CA PRO A 31 -3.67 -19.83 6.89
C PRO A 31 -2.28 -19.64 6.26
N VAL A 32 -2.03 -18.45 5.73
CA VAL A 32 -0.72 -18.00 5.24
C VAL A 32 0.23 -17.74 6.40
N ALA A 33 -0.29 -17.12 7.45
CA ALA A 33 0.43 -16.85 8.68
C ALA A 33 -0.51 -16.95 9.88
N VAL A 34 0.08 -17.25 11.03
CA VAL A 34 -0.62 -17.35 12.31
C VAL A 34 0.12 -16.52 13.34
N HIS A 35 -0.61 -15.59 13.97
CA HIS A 35 -0.13 -14.68 14.98
C HIS A 35 -0.78 -15.04 16.32
N LYS A 36 0.01 -15.12 17.40
CA LYS A 36 -0.42 -15.71 18.70
C LYS A 36 0.07 -14.96 19.94
N THR A 37 0.75 -13.83 19.77
CA THR A 37 1.41 -13.17 20.92
C THR A 37 0.45 -12.27 21.69
N GLY A 38 -0.68 -11.88 21.08
CA GLY A 38 -1.60 -10.92 21.66
C GLY A 38 -1.17 -9.47 21.46
N HIS A 39 0.02 -9.25 20.88
CA HIS A 39 0.61 -7.93 20.58
C HIS A 39 1.43 -8.03 19.27
N ASP A 40 0.79 -8.54 18.20
CA ASP A 40 1.48 -8.92 16.98
C ASP A 40 1.66 -7.73 16.03
N LEU A 41 2.92 -7.40 15.71
CA LEU A 41 3.28 -6.35 14.77
C LEU A 41 3.50 -6.92 13.36
N VAL A 42 2.49 -6.83 12.50
CA VAL A 42 2.52 -7.34 11.12
C VAL A 42 3.02 -6.27 10.15
N THR A 43 4.08 -6.57 9.42
CA THR A 43 4.64 -5.68 8.39
C THR A 43 4.17 -6.10 7.01
N LEU A 44 3.30 -5.27 6.41
CA LEU A 44 2.82 -5.47 5.04
C LEU A 44 3.86 -4.91 4.05
N THR A 45 4.50 -5.80 3.29
CA THR A 45 5.57 -5.43 2.34
C THR A 45 5.15 -5.55 0.88
N LYS A 46 4.13 -6.35 0.59
CA LYS A 46 3.65 -6.61 -0.77
C LYS A 46 2.43 -5.73 -1.06
N PRO A 47 2.37 -5.08 -2.23
CA PRO A 47 1.14 -4.46 -2.70
C PRO A 47 0.08 -5.53 -2.96
N GLY A 48 -1.19 -5.17 -2.80
CA GLY A 48 -2.31 -6.08 -2.97
C GLY A 48 -3.25 -6.05 -1.77
N VAL A 49 -4.10 -7.07 -1.67
CA VAL A 49 -5.06 -7.20 -0.58
C VAL A 49 -4.55 -8.24 0.41
N HIS A 50 -4.52 -7.87 1.69
CA HIS A 50 -4.23 -8.76 2.80
C HIS A 50 -5.50 -8.94 3.63
N TYR A 51 -5.75 -10.19 4.04
CA TYR A 51 -6.93 -10.57 4.79
C TYR A 51 -6.52 -11.14 6.13
N PHE A 52 -7.12 -10.63 7.20
CA PHE A 52 -6.90 -11.08 8.57
C PHE A 52 -8.22 -11.50 9.19
N ILE A 53 -8.25 -12.64 9.87
CA ILE A 53 -9.44 -13.14 10.58
C ILE A 53 -9.04 -13.63 11.98
N SER A 54 -9.96 -13.53 12.95
CA SER A 54 -9.79 -14.22 14.24
C SER A 54 -9.99 -15.73 14.05
N SER A 55 -9.10 -16.54 14.65
CA SER A 55 -9.22 -18.00 14.69
C SER A 55 -10.32 -18.48 15.62
N LYS A 56 -10.75 -17.65 16.58
CA LYS A 56 -11.71 -18.04 17.59
C LYS A 56 -13.08 -18.32 16.97
N THR A 57 -13.65 -19.46 17.36
CA THR A 57 -14.93 -19.94 16.83
C THR A 57 -16.01 -18.87 16.93
N GLY A 58 -16.67 -18.58 15.81
CA GLY A 58 -17.75 -17.60 15.69
C GLY A 58 -17.30 -16.14 15.55
N HIS A 59 -16.09 -15.76 15.96
CA HIS A 59 -15.63 -14.37 15.92
C HIS A 59 -15.56 -13.82 14.49
N CYS A 60 -14.95 -14.56 13.56
CA CYS A 60 -14.87 -14.13 12.16
C CYS A 60 -16.26 -13.94 11.53
N ALA A 61 -17.19 -14.89 11.76
CA ALA A 61 -18.55 -14.81 11.24
C ALA A 61 -19.34 -13.65 11.86
N ALA A 62 -19.05 -13.31 13.12
CA ALA A 62 -19.58 -12.14 13.81
C ALA A 62 -18.93 -10.80 13.36
N GLY A 63 -17.98 -10.84 12.42
CA GLY A 63 -17.37 -9.65 11.81
C GLY A 63 -15.99 -9.29 12.34
N LEU A 64 -15.39 -10.08 13.22
CA LEU A 64 -14.00 -9.86 13.67
C LEU A 64 -13.00 -10.33 12.60
N LYS A 65 -12.91 -9.52 11.55
CA LYS A 65 -12.08 -9.72 10.37
C LYS A 65 -11.70 -8.39 9.72
N LEU A 66 -10.54 -8.33 9.10
CA LEU A 66 -9.97 -7.11 8.52
C LEU A 66 -9.44 -7.37 7.11
N ARG A 67 -9.87 -6.54 6.15
CA ARG A 67 -9.36 -6.50 4.78
C ARG A 67 -8.54 -5.23 4.60
N VAL A 68 -7.27 -5.37 4.22
CA VAL A 68 -6.35 -4.25 4.03
C VAL A 68 -5.86 -4.19 2.60
N VAL A 69 -6.01 -3.03 1.97
CA VAL A 69 -5.46 -2.77 0.63
C VAL A 69 -4.15 -2.02 0.77
N VAL A 70 -3.07 -2.62 0.27
CA VAL A 70 -1.72 -2.06 0.28
C VAL A 70 -1.37 -1.62 -1.12
N GLY A 71 -1.11 -0.33 -1.29
CA GLY A 71 -0.63 0.23 -2.56
C GLY A 71 0.84 -0.13 -2.84
N PRO A 72 1.31 0.09 -4.08
CA PRO A 72 2.72 -0.01 -4.40
C PRO A 72 3.54 0.91 -3.49
N LEU A 73 4.68 0.41 -3.00
CA LEU A 73 5.64 1.26 -2.34
C LEU A 73 6.09 2.32 -3.35
N ILE A 74 5.74 3.57 -3.07
CA ILE A 74 6.34 4.69 -3.77
C ILE A 74 7.79 4.68 -3.28
N LYS A 75 8.69 4.04 -4.02
CA LYS A 75 10.11 4.33 -3.86
C LYS A 75 10.17 5.84 -4.01
N ALA A 76 10.62 6.54 -2.98
CA ALA A 76 11.05 7.90 -3.15
C ALA A 76 12.04 7.82 -4.31
N VAL A 77 11.60 8.25 -5.50
CA VAL A 77 12.52 8.64 -6.53
C VAL A 77 13.39 9.62 -5.77
N THR A 78 14.65 9.30 -5.56
CA THR A 78 15.66 10.31 -5.27
C THR A 78 15.44 11.32 -6.37
N SER A 79 14.68 12.35 -6.05
CA SER A 79 14.16 13.27 -7.04
C SER A 79 15.39 13.78 -7.78
N PRO A 80 15.52 13.61 -9.11
CA PRO A 80 16.39 14.49 -9.87
C PRO A 80 15.68 15.85 -9.94
N ILE A 81 15.43 16.48 -8.78
CA ILE A 81 15.03 17.90 -8.72
C ILE A 81 16.27 18.79 -8.86
N VAL A 82 17.47 18.21 -9.00
CA VAL A 82 18.49 18.87 -9.80
C VAL A 82 18.21 18.45 -11.25
N PRO A 83 17.59 19.29 -12.10
CA PRO A 83 17.64 19.05 -13.52
C PRO A 83 19.13 18.88 -13.85
N LYS A 84 19.50 17.74 -14.44
CA LYS A 84 20.83 17.58 -15.05
C LYS A 84 21.06 18.86 -15.82
N LYS A 85 22.00 19.68 -15.35
CA LYS A 85 22.38 21.01 -15.84
C LYS A 85 21.86 21.17 -17.27
N MET A 86 20.65 21.71 -17.42
CA MET A 86 20.06 21.86 -18.75
C MET A 86 21.04 22.75 -19.49
N ASP A 87 21.59 22.21 -20.57
CA ASP A 87 22.54 22.92 -21.41
C ASP A 87 21.93 24.27 -21.74
N LEU A 88 22.63 25.35 -21.37
CA LEU A 88 22.19 26.73 -21.59
C LEU A 88 21.79 26.93 -23.07
N SER A 89 22.45 26.22 -23.99
CA SER A 89 22.13 26.18 -25.41
C SER A 89 20.71 25.67 -25.70
N ALA A 90 20.23 24.65 -24.99
CA ALA A 90 18.89 24.11 -25.20
C ALA A 90 17.80 25.09 -24.73
N MET A 91 18.07 25.86 -23.68
CA MET A 91 17.14 26.89 -23.18
C MET A 91 17.15 28.15 -24.05
N ASP A 92 18.29 28.54 -24.61
CA ASP A 92 18.38 29.62 -25.58
C ASP A 92 17.63 29.27 -26.89
N ARG A 93 17.71 28.01 -27.32
CA ARG A 93 16.95 27.53 -28.48
C ARG A 93 15.45 27.54 -28.23
N LEU A 94 15.01 27.12 -27.04
CA LEU A 94 13.60 27.13 -26.66
C LEU A 94 13.05 28.56 -26.55
N THR A 95 13.79 29.46 -25.92
CA THR A 95 13.37 30.87 -25.77
C THR A 95 13.32 31.60 -27.10
N ASN A 96 14.29 31.37 -28.01
CA ASN A 96 14.24 31.93 -29.36
C ASN A 96 13.07 31.37 -30.18
N TRP A 97 12.77 30.08 -30.06
CA TRP A 97 11.59 29.49 -30.69
C TRP A 97 10.30 30.13 -30.16
N LEU A 98 10.14 30.31 -28.85
CA LEU A 98 8.96 30.95 -28.26
C LEU A 98 8.77 32.40 -28.74
N ARG A 99 9.86 33.16 -28.97
CA ARG A 99 9.79 34.50 -29.56
C ARG A 99 9.29 34.53 -31.00
N SER A 100 9.39 33.42 -31.74
CA SER A 100 8.79 33.35 -33.08
C SER A 100 7.27 33.20 -33.09
N PHE A 101 6.65 32.93 -31.93
CA PHE A 101 5.19 32.80 -31.80
C PHE A 101 4.53 33.99 -31.10
N THR A 102 5.30 35.01 -30.69
CA THR A 102 4.68 36.26 -30.21
C THR A 102 4.03 36.97 -31.39
N PRO A 103 2.70 37.13 -31.40
CA PRO A 103 2.03 37.87 -32.46
C PRO A 103 2.46 39.33 -32.39
N GLN A 104 2.94 39.90 -33.50
CA GLN A 104 3.14 41.34 -33.60
C GLN A 104 1.79 42.04 -33.44
N PRO A 105 1.64 43.00 -32.50
CA PRO A 105 0.46 43.83 -32.46
C PRO A 105 0.45 44.69 -33.73
N HIS A 106 -0.54 44.46 -34.60
CA HIS A 106 -0.83 45.36 -35.70
C HIS A 106 -1.51 46.61 -35.13
N HIS A 107 -0.97 47.78 -35.53
CA HIS A 107 -1.42 49.12 -35.17
C HIS A 107 -2.87 49.40 -35.54
#